data_AF-A0A2N5MH19-F1
#
_entry.id   AF-A0A2N5MH19-F1
#
_cell.length_a   1.000
_cell.length_b   1.000
_cell.length_c   1.000
_cell.angle_alpha   90.00
_cell.angle_beta   90.00
_cell.angle_gamma   90.00
#
_symmetry.space_group_name_H-M   'P 1'
#
loop_
_entity.id
_entity.type
_entity.pdbx_description
1 polymer ?
#
loop_
_entity_poly.entity_id
_entity_poly.type
_entity_poly.pdbx_seq_one_letter_code
_entity_poly.pdbx_strand_id
1 'polypeptide(L)'
;MKLLMCLKCNDIFNLDLSEKSCSCGRSKGKYINQQLAEYTGEFALPLGFSNPSLIQAIKGQPNEGMGKEFTAFVIPKNCETFLKRL
;
A
#
# COMPACT_ATOMS: atom_id res chain seq x y z
N MET A 1 -3.79 -0.55 -6.43
CA MET A 1 -2.54 0.18 -6.09
C MET A 1 -1.79 -0.57 -4.99
N LYS A 2 -0.45 -0.58 -4.94
CA LYS A 2 0.35 -1.15 -3.84
C LYS A 2 0.68 -0.10 -2.78
N LEU A 3 0.62 -0.51 -1.53
CA LEU A 3 0.96 0.26 -0.34
C LEU A 3 1.83 -0.58 0.59
N LEU A 4 2.50 0.08 1.53
CA LEU A 4 3.19 -0.57 2.62
C LEU A 4 2.69 -0.05 3.96
N MET A 5 2.41 -0.96 4.88
CA MET A 5 2.12 -0.65 6.28
C MET A 5 3.33 -1.02 7.15
N CYS A 6 3.72 -0.14 8.05
CA CYS A 6 4.69 -0.48 9.10
C CYS A 6 3.95 -0.93 10.36
N LEU A 7 4.08 -2.20 10.73
CA LEU A 7 3.48 -2.76 11.95
C LEU A 7 4.09 -2.23 13.25
N LYS A 8 5.17 -1.44 13.18
CA LYS A 8 5.80 -0.83 14.36
C LYS A 8 5.21 0.54 14.72
N CYS A 9 4.96 1.39 13.72
CA CYS A 9 4.41 2.73 13.93
C CYS A 9 2.99 2.91 13.37
N ASN A 10 2.42 1.88 12.74
CA ASN A 10 1.11 1.84 12.08
C ASN A 10 0.95 2.77 10.87
N ASP A 11 2.05 3.32 10.34
CA ASP A 11 1.99 4.11 9.13
C ASP A 11 1.61 3.26 7.92
N ILE A 12 0.67 3.77 7.12
CA ILE A 12 0.36 3.26 5.79
C ILE A 12 0.82 4.32 4.80
N PHE A 13 1.64 3.93 3.82
CA PHE A 13 2.13 4.84 2.80
C PHE A 13 2.14 4.21 1.41
N ASN A 14 2.00 5.05 0.40
CA ASN A 14 2.10 4.64 -0.99
C ASN A 14 3.55 4.49 -1.44
N LEU A 15 3.74 3.73 -2.51
CA LEU A 15 5.02 3.60 -3.16
C LEU A 15 5.12 4.57 -4.33
N ASP A 16 6.34 4.93 -4.68
CA ASP A 16 6.72 5.69 -5.86
C ASP A 16 8.04 5.11 -6.42
N LEU A 17 8.56 5.61 -7.54
CA LEU A 17 9.90 5.26 -8.03
C LEU A 17 11.01 5.72 -7.07
N SER A 18 10.73 6.76 -6.28
CA SER A 18 11.58 7.16 -5.16
C SER A 18 11.32 6.28 -3.92
N GLU A 19 12.39 5.91 -3.20
CA GLU A 19 12.26 5.16 -1.95
C GLU A 19 11.57 6.00 -0.88
N LYS A 20 10.48 5.45 -0.35
CA LYS A 20 9.74 6.01 0.77
C LYS A 20 9.94 5.16 2.01
N SER A 21 9.92 5.81 3.16
CA SER A 21 10.02 5.18 4.48
C SER A 21 8.83 5.56 5.34
N CYS A 22 8.43 4.69 6.26
CA CYS A 22 7.55 5.09 7.35
C CYS A 22 8.25 6.11 8.27
N SER A 23 7.48 6.80 9.11
CA SER A 23 7.95 7.81 10.07
C SER A 23 9.03 7.29 11.04
N CYS A 24 8.96 6.01 11.42
CA CYS A 24 9.98 5.40 12.28
C CYS A 24 11.19 4.83 11.51
N GLY A 25 11.21 4.90 10.18
CA GLY A 25 12.31 4.47 9.32
C GLY A 25 12.52 2.95 9.20
N ARG A 26 11.70 2.11 9.86
CA ARG A 26 11.88 0.65 9.94
C ARG A 26 11.26 -0.14 8.79
N SER A 27 10.45 0.50 7.96
CA SER A 27 9.85 -0.09 6.77
C SER A 27 10.02 0.86 5.61
N LYS A 28 10.50 0.36 4.48
CA LYS A 28 10.74 1.14 3.27
C LYS A 28 10.23 0.41 2.05
N GLY A 29 9.93 1.15 1.00
CA GLY A 29 9.61 0.55 -0.29
C GLY A 29 9.58 1.54 -1.43
N LYS A 30 9.59 0.99 -2.64
CA LYS A 30 9.45 1.72 -3.90
C LYS A 30 8.94 0.81 -5.01
N TYR A 31 8.45 1.43 -6.07
CA TYR A 31 8.35 0.79 -7.37
C TYR A 31 9.73 0.68 -8.01
N ILE A 32 10.02 -0.48 -8.60
CA ILE A 32 11.14 -0.69 -9.51
C ILE A 32 10.74 -0.19 -10.91
N ASN A 33 9.49 -0.44 -11.29
CA ASN A 33 8.87 0.02 -12.52
C ASN A 33 7.34 0.08 -12.36
N GLN A 34 6.58 0.25 -13.45
CA GLN A 34 5.12 0.37 -13.41
C GLN A 34 4.39 -0.84 -12.80
N GLN A 35 5.03 -2.01 -12.75
CA GLN A 35 4.42 -3.24 -12.27
C GLN A 35 5.10 -3.80 -11.02
N LEU A 36 6.44 -3.79 -10.97
CA LEU A 36 7.23 -4.40 -9.91
C LEU A 36 7.53 -3.39 -8.80
N ALA A 37 7.39 -3.84 -7.56
CA ALA A 37 7.73 -3.10 -6.36
C ALA A 37 8.60 -3.94 -5.43
N GLU A 38 9.38 -3.26 -4.59
CA GLU A 38 10.19 -3.88 -3.56
C GLU A 38 10.00 -3.17 -2.21
N TYR A 39 10.21 -3.92 -1.13
CA TYR A 39 10.15 -3.39 0.23
C TYR A 39 11.19 -4.04 1.13
N THR A 40 11.58 -3.32 2.19
CA THR A 40 12.48 -3.78 3.24
C THR A 40 11.88 -3.51 4.62
N GLY A 41 12.41 -4.19 5.63
CA GLY A 41 12.00 -4.02 7.03
C GLY A 41 11.29 -5.24 7.61
N GLU A 42 11.59 -5.52 8.88
CA GLU A 42 10.97 -6.61 9.64
C GLU A 42 9.46 -6.40 9.83
N PHE A 43 9.06 -5.14 10.08
CA PHE A 43 7.68 -4.75 10.36
C PHE A 43 6.88 -4.37 9.12
N ALA A 44 7.40 -4.63 7.92
CA ALA A 44 6.77 -4.19 6.68
C ALA A 44 5.67 -5.18 6.24
N LEU A 45 4.44 -4.69 6.09
CA LEU A 45 3.27 -5.43 5.60
C LEU A 45 2.78 -4.86 4.27
N PRO A 46 2.95 -5.60 3.16
CA PRO A 46 2.36 -5.27 1.86
C PRO A 46 0.83 -5.20 1.88
N LEU A 47 0.29 -4.10 1.37
CA LEU A 47 -1.16 -3.90 1.20
C LEU A 47 -1.49 -3.55 -0.26
N GLY A 48 -2.72 -3.86 -0.67
CA GLY A 48 -3.27 -3.51 -1.98
C GLY A 48 -4.64 -2.83 -1.85
N PHE A 49 -4.93 -1.91 -2.76
CA PHE A 49 -6.29 -1.41 -2.99
C PHE A 49 -6.86 -1.94 -4.30
N SER A 50 -8.14 -2.33 -4.28
CA SER A 50 -8.91 -2.61 -5.48
C SER A 50 -9.26 -1.29 -6.19
N ASN A 51 -8.54 -0.97 -7.27
CA ASN A 51 -8.77 0.26 -8.04
C ASN A 51 -10.23 0.40 -8.50
N PRO A 52 -10.92 -0.65 -8.99
CA PRO A 52 -12.33 -0.53 -9.34
C PRO A 52 -13.22 -0.12 -8.17
N SER A 53 -12.99 -0.68 -6.97
CA SER A 53 -13.76 -0.32 -5.77
C SER A 53 -13.52 1.14 -5.37
N LEU A 54 -12.28 1.61 -5.45
CA LEU A 54 -11.92 3.00 -5.15
C LEU A 54 -12.57 3.97 -6.14
N ILE A 55 -12.52 3.68 -7.45
CA ILE A 55 -13.16 4.51 -8.47
C ILE A 55 -14.67 4.61 -8.23
N GLN A 56 -15.31 3.50 -7.86
CA GLN A 56 -16.74 3.46 -7.55
C GLN A 56 -17.08 4.20 -6.25
N ALA A 57 -16.19 4.19 -5.26
CA ALA A 57 -16.32 4.96 -4.03
C ALA A 57 -16.20 6.47 -4.30
N ILE A 58 -15.21 6.89 -5.08
CA ILE A 58 -15.00 8.30 -5.47
C ILE A 58 -16.20 8.84 -6.26
N LYS A 59 -16.67 8.10 -7.26
CA LYS A 59 -17.85 8.51 -8.05
C LYS A 59 -19.13 8.57 -7.23
N GLY A 60 -19.21 7.79 -6.16
CA GLY A 60 -20.35 7.71 -5.26
C GLY A 60 -20.16 8.46 -3.95
N GLN A 61 -19.26 9.45 -3.91
CA GLN A 61 -19.01 10.25 -2.70
C GLN A 61 -20.29 11.03 -2.33
N PRO A 62 -20.88 10.79 -1.14
CA PRO A 62 -22.08 11.49 -0.71
C PRO A 62 -21.74 12.90 -0.18
N ASN A 63 -22.74 13.80 -0.16
CA ASN A 63 -22.61 15.12 0.44
C ASN A 63 -22.52 15.05 1.97
N GLU A 64 -23.20 14.09 2.59
CA GLU A 64 -23.33 13.95 4.04
C GLU A 64 -23.33 12.46 4.44
N GLY A 65 -23.07 12.19 5.72
CA GLY A 65 -23.11 10.85 6.29
C GLY A 65 -21.85 10.01 6.01
N MET A 66 -22.00 8.69 6.14
CA MET A 66 -20.90 7.75 5.91
C MET A 66 -20.53 7.71 4.43
N GLY A 67 -19.22 7.76 4.13
CA GLY A 67 -18.71 7.60 2.79
C GLY A 67 -18.91 6.18 2.24
N LYS A 68 -18.78 6.03 0.91
CA LYS A 68 -18.80 4.71 0.26
C LYS A 68 -17.49 3.98 0.49
N GLU A 69 -17.56 2.75 1.00
CA GLU A 69 -16.40 1.92 1.27
C GLU A 69 -15.68 1.48 -0.03
N PHE A 70 -14.38 1.21 0.10
CA PHE A 70 -13.58 0.56 -0.93
C PHE A 70 -12.70 -0.53 -0.29
N THR A 71 -12.25 -1.48 -1.08
CA THR A 71 -11.52 -2.64 -0.56
C THR A 71 -10.02 -2.39 -0.52
N ALA A 72 -9.47 -2.48 0.69
CA ALA A 72 -8.06 -2.72 0.94
C ALA A 72 -7.85 -4.18 1.37
N PHE A 73 -6.71 -4.77 1.02
CA PHE A 73 -6.40 -6.15 1.33
C PHE A 73 -4.91 -6.35 1.61
N VAL A 74 -4.59 -7.36 2.40
CA VAL A 74 -3.20 -7.79 2.64
C VAL A 74 -2.70 -8.54 1.41
N ILE A 75 -1.54 -8.15 0.89
CA ILE A 75 -0.91 -8.86 -0.23
C ILE A 75 -0.23 -10.13 0.33
N PRO A 76 -0.36 -11.29 -0.33
CA PRO A 76 0.26 -12.54 0.11
C PRO A 76 1.77 -12.41 0.32
N LYS A 77 2.31 -13.18 1.27
CA LYS A 77 3.75 -13.22 1.57
C LYS A 77 4.60 -13.51 0.32
N ASN A 78 4.10 -14.37 -0.55
CA ASN A 78 4.71 -14.68 -1.85
C ASN A 78 3.94 -13.92 -2.94
N CYS A 79 4.49 -12.80 -3.40
CA CYS A 79 3.92 -12.00 -4.48
C CYS A 79 4.98 -11.72 -5.53
N GLU A 80 4.77 -12.20 -6.76
CA GLU A 80 5.72 -12.06 -7.87
C GLU A 80 6.00 -10.60 -8.25
N THR A 81 5.09 -9.69 -7.89
CA THR A 81 5.21 -8.28 -8.25
C THR A 81 5.51 -7.37 -7.07
N PHE A 82 5.62 -7.90 -5.84
CA PHE A 82 5.95 -7.11 -4.66
C PHE A 82 6.93 -7.87 -3.77
N LEU A 83 8.23 -7.64 -4.02
CA LEU A 83 9.32 -8.47 -3.54
C LEU A 83 9.88 -7.92 -2.22
N LYS A 84 10.09 -8.80 -1.24
CA LYS A 84 10.86 -8.44 -0.04
C LYS A 84 12.34 -8.48 -0.37
N ARG A 85 13.05 -7.37 -0.19
CA ARG A 85 14.51 -7.34 -0.21
C ARG A 85 15.05 -7.67 1.18
N LEU A 86 16.02 -8.58 1.21
CA LEU A 86 16.76 -8.98 2.41
C LEU A 86 17.70 -7.87 2.86
#